data_AF-A0A0F8XHN2-F1
#
_entry.id   AF-A0A0F8XHN2-F1
#
_cell.length_a   1.000
_cell.length_b   1.000
_cell.length_c   1.000
_cell.angle_alpha   90.00
_cell.angle_beta   90.00
_cell.angle_gamma   90.00
#
_symmetry.space_group_name_H-M   'P 1'
#
loop_
_entity.id
_entity.type
_entity.pdbx_description
1 polymer ?
#
loop_
_entity_poly.entity_id
_entity_poly.type
_entity_poly.pdbx_seq_one_letter_code
_entity_poly.pdbx_strand_id
1 'polypeptide(L)'
;MSFDLELINGDLKIQPNGKIRTVTDTPKLRQDVLKIILTPLGSVSAHPWYGCAFGDEIIGKNLPDQILDAQIKASITQSLDRLKALQMAQSSTQRVSLAEMIEVVASIDVERDIDDGRKLNILVTILSKRLAKLEELFTLIS
;
A
#
# COMPACT_ATOMS: atom_id res chain seq x y z
N MET A 1 -9.54 6.33 19.08
CA MET A 1 -9.32 5.02 18.44
C MET A 1 -9.08 5.30 16.97
N SER A 2 -8.02 4.73 16.38
CA SER A 2 -7.80 4.83 14.93
C SER A 2 -8.74 3.86 14.22
N PHE A 3 -9.38 4.31 13.14
CA PHE A 3 -10.20 3.49 12.26
C PHE A 3 -10.12 4.07 10.85
N ASP A 4 -10.42 3.26 9.85
CA ASP A 4 -10.60 3.70 8.47
C ASP A 4 -11.98 3.27 7.96
N LEU A 5 -12.47 3.88 6.88
CA LEU A 5 -13.73 3.50 6.26
C LEU A 5 -13.48 2.30 5.34
N GLU A 6 -14.28 1.25 5.47
CA GLU A 6 -14.10 0.06 4.66
C GLU A 6 -14.36 0.36 3.18
N LEU A 7 -13.39 0.02 2.34
CA LEU A 7 -13.50 0.07 0.89
C LEU A 7 -13.61 -1.36 0.33
N ILE A 8 -14.63 -1.60 -0.49
CA ILE A 8 -14.76 -2.84 -1.27
C ILE A 8 -14.96 -2.44 -2.74
N ASN A 9 -14.07 -2.92 -3.62
CA ASN A 9 -14.10 -2.60 -5.05
C ASN A 9 -14.11 -1.09 -5.35
N GLY A 10 -13.44 -0.29 -4.52
CA GLY A 10 -13.38 1.18 -4.67
C GLY A 10 -14.55 1.95 -4.06
N ASP A 11 -15.58 1.26 -3.55
CA ASP A 11 -16.76 1.90 -2.96
C ASP A 11 -16.81 1.79 -1.43
N LEU A 12 -17.44 2.79 -0.80
CA LEU A 12 -17.73 2.81 0.63
C LEU A 12 -18.82 1.80 0.97
N LYS A 13 -18.53 0.90 1.90
CA LYS A 13 -19.54 -0.06 2.35
C LYS A 13 -20.47 0.57 3.38
N ILE A 14 -21.76 0.57 3.07
CA ILE A 14 -22.83 1.01 3.97
C ILE A 14 -23.51 -0.21 4.59
N GLN A 15 -23.67 -0.21 5.90
CA GLN A 15 -24.41 -1.21 6.64
C GLN A 15 -25.92 -1.06 6.40
N PRO A 16 -26.74 -2.10 6.61
CA PRO A 16 -28.21 -2.00 6.46
C PRO A 16 -28.87 -0.93 7.34
N ASN A 17 -28.20 -0.48 8.40
CA ASN A 17 -28.64 0.58 9.29
C ASN A 17 -28.22 2.00 8.85
N GLY A 18 -27.64 2.15 7.65
CA GLY A 18 -27.18 3.43 7.10
C GLY A 18 -25.81 3.90 7.60
N LYS A 19 -25.12 3.16 8.47
CA LYS A 19 -23.78 3.52 8.95
C LYS A 19 -22.69 3.04 7.97
N ILE A 20 -21.65 3.84 7.78
CA ILE A 20 -20.46 3.42 7.04
C ILE A 20 -19.72 2.36 7.87
N ARG A 21 -19.34 1.25 7.23
CA ARG A 21 -18.53 0.22 7.89
C ARG A 21 -17.10 0.71 8.06
N THR A 22 -16.53 0.45 9.22
CA THR A 22 -15.16 0.81 9.55
C THR A 22 -14.27 -0.44 9.59
N VAL A 23 -12.99 -0.26 9.31
CA VAL A 23 -11.94 -1.27 9.47
C VAL A 23 -10.93 -0.82 10.53
N THR A 24 -10.44 -1.79 11.29
CA THR A 24 -9.40 -1.65 12.32
C THR A 24 -8.40 -2.80 12.18
N ASP A 25 -7.29 -2.75 12.91
CA ASP A 25 -6.30 -3.83 12.99
C ASP A 25 -5.71 -4.21 11.63
N THR A 26 -5.48 -5.51 11.38
CA THR A 26 -4.86 -6.01 10.15
C THR A 26 -5.64 -5.61 8.87
N PRO A 27 -6.98 -5.65 8.83
CA PRO A 27 -7.75 -5.09 7.70
C PRO A 27 -7.47 -3.61 7.42
N LYS A 28 -7.30 -2.79 8.47
CA LYS A 28 -6.92 -1.39 8.28
C LYS A 28 -5.48 -1.28 7.76
N LEU A 29 -4.53 -2.04 8.30
CA LEU A 29 -3.16 -2.06 7.79
C LEU A 29 -3.10 -2.42 6.30
N ARG A 30 -3.85 -3.45 5.89
CA ARG A 30 -4.02 -3.82 4.48
C ARG A 30 -4.46 -2.63 3.65
N GLN A 31 -5.52 -1.96 4.09
CA GLN A 31 -6.08 -0.83 3.36
C GLN A 31 -5.11 0.35 3.30
N ASP A 32 -4.41 0.66 4.38
CA ASP A 32 -3.39 1.73 4.43
C ASP A 32 -2.22 1.44 3.49
N VAL A 33 -1.76 0.18 3.43
CA VAL A 33 -0.70 -0.30 2.51
C VAL A 33 -1.13 -0.13 1.06
N LEU A 34 -2.33 -0.62 0.70
CA LEU A 34 -2.85 -0.47 -0.66
C LEU A 34 -3.03 1.00 -1.04
N LYS A 35 -3.57 1.82 -0.15
CA LYS A 35 -3.76 3.25 -0.38
C LYS A 35 -2.44 3.94 -0.70
N ILE A 36 -1.39 3.76 0.09
CA ILE A 36 -0.14 4.49 -0.14
C ILE A 36 0.59 4.00 -1.39
N ILE A 37 0.51 2.71 -1.72
CA ILE A 37 1.13 2.11 -2.90
C ILE A 37 0.43 2.59 -4.17
N LEU A 38 -0.91 2.62 -4.18
CA LEU A 38 -1.71 2.94 -5.37
C LEU A 38 -1.94 4.43 -5.57
N THR A 39 -1.61 5.27 -4.59
CA THR A 39 -1.72 6.72 -4.71
C THR A 39 -0.49 7.28 -5.44
N PRO A 40 -0.64 8.00 -6.56
CA PRO A 40 0.49 8.64 -7.22
C PRO A 40 1.15 9.67 -6.29
N LEU A 41 2.48 9.68 -6.23
CA LEU A 41 3.22 10.63 -5.41
C LEU A 41 2.90 12.08 -5.82
N GLY A 42 2.60 12.95 -4.85
CA GLY A 42 2.25 14.34 -5.10
C GLY A 42 0.78 14.59 -5.47
N SER A 43 -0.02 13.55 -5.72
CA SER A 43 -1.45 13.71 -6.03
C SER A 43 -2.29 14.20 -4.85
N VAL A 44 -1.83 13.95 -3.61
CA VAL A 44 -2.49 14.43 -2.39
C VAL A 44 -1.99 15.83 -2.05
N SER A 45 -2.77 16.86 -2.41
CA SER A 45 -2.39 18.28 -2.25
C SER A 45 -1.96 18.66 -0.82
N ALA A 46 -2.65 18.13 0.19
CA ALA A 46 -2.34 18.38 1.60
C ALA A 46 -1.07 17.64 2.09
N HIS A 47 -0.70 16.54 1.43
CA HIS A 47 0.43 15.69 1.81
C HIS A 47 1.19 15.22 0.57
N PRO A 48 1.95 16.10 -0.12
CA PRO A 48 2.58 15.76 -1.39
C PRO A 48 3.59 14.60 -1.31
N TRP A 49 4.14 14.34 -0.13
CA TRP A 49 5.04 13.22 0.14
C TRP A 49 4.32 11.86 0.26
N TYR A 50 2.99 11.85 0.34
CA TYR A 50 2.18 10.64 0.42
C TYR A 50 1.96 10.06 -0.98
N GLY A 51 2.14 8.74 -1.09
CA GLY A 51 1.99 8.00 -2.34
C GLY A 51 3.26 7.27 -2.76
N CYS A 52 3.25 6.79 -4.00
CA CYS A 52 4.30 6.00 -4.63
C CYS A 52 4.62 6.56 -6.01
N ALA A 53 5.91 6.59 -6.38
CA ALA A 53 6.37 7.19 -7.64
C ALA A 53 6.28 6.24 -8.84
N PHE A 54 6.15 4.93 -8.60
CA PHE A 54 6.23 3.95 -9.68
C PHE A 54 5.08 4.07 -10.70
N GLY A 55 3.93 4.63 -10.35
CA GLY A 55 2.79 4.76 -11.29
C GLY A 55 3.11 5.71 -12.46
N ASP A 56 3.58 6.92 -12.15
CA ASP A 56 3.79 7.96 -13.16
C ASP A 56 5.13 7.83 -13.88
N GLU A 57 6.14 7.26 -13.22
CA GLU A 57 7.49 7.18 -13.77
C GLU A 57 7.72 5.98 -14.69
N ILE A 58 6.85 4.97 -14.68
CA ILE A 58 7.11 3.67 -15.31
C ILE A 58 6.20 3.42 -16.52
N ILE A 59 4.96 3.88 -16.47
CA ILE A 59 3.99 3.65 -17.54
C ILE A 59 4.52 4.26 -18.86
N GLY A 60 4.66 3.41 -19.88
CA GLY A 60 5.13 3.80 -21.21
C GLY A 60 6.65 3.85 -21.40
N LYS A 61 7.48 3.53 -20.40
CA LYS A 61 8.94 3.44 -20.57
C LYS A 61 9.37 2.01 -20.94
N ASN A 62 10.14 1.87 -22.02
CA ASN A 62 10.76 0.60 -22.40
C ASN A 62 12.09 0.42 -21.65
N LEU A 63 11.99 0.02 -20.38
CA LEU A 63 13.15 -0.28 -19.54
C LEU A 63 13.39 -1.80 -19.48
N PRO A 64 14.66 -2.26 -19.38
CA PRO A 64 14.96 -3.65 -19.05
C PRO A 64 14.31 -4.06 -17.73
N ASP A 65 13.79 -5.29 -17.66
CA ASP A 65 13.04 -5.81 -16.50
C ASP A 65 13.81 -5.65 -15.18
N GLN A 66 15.12 -5.89 -15.18
CA GLN A 66 15.95 -5.75 -13.98
C GLN A 66 15.97 -4.32 -13.40
N ILE A 67 15.95 -3.31 -14.27
CA ILE A 67 15.94 -1.90 -13.87
C ILE A 67 14.54 -1.53 -13.38
N LEU A 68 13.53 -2.00 -14.09
CA LEU A 68 12.13 -1.81 -13.75
C LEU A 68 11.81 -2.39 -12.36
N ASP A 69 12.19 -3.64 -12.12
CA ASP A 69 11.99 -4.33 -10.84
C ASP A 69 12.68 -3.59 -9.71
N ALA A 70 13.93 -3.15 -9.90
CA ALA A 70 14.67 -2.40 -8.90
C ALA A 70 14.00 -1.06 -8.57
N GLN A 71 13.49 -0.34 -9.58
CA GLN A 71 12.77 0.93 -9.38
C GLN A 71 11.44 0.74 -8.64
N ILE A 72 10.64 -0.26 -9.02
CA ILE A 72 9.37 -0.59 -8.36
C ILE A 72 9.63 -0.94 -6.89
N LYS A 73 10.58 -1.86 -6.63
CA LYS A 73 10.92 -2.28 -5.27
C LYS A 73 11.40 -1.11 -4.42
N ALA A 74 12.26 -0.24 -4.97
CA ALA A 74 12.73 0.95 -4.27
C ALA A 74 11.59 1.93 -3.96
N SER A 75 10.72 2.20 -4.93
CA SER A 75 9.58 3.11 -4.75
C SER A 75 8.60 2.60 -3.69
N ILE A 76 8.22 1.33 -3.75
CA ILE A 76 7.32 0.71 -2.77
C ILE A 76 7.95 0.73 -1.37
N THR A 77 9.23 0.37 -1.26
CA THR A 77 9.95 0.39 0.03
C THR A 77 9.92 1.79 0.65
N GLN A 78 10.26 2.82 -0.12
CA GLN A 78 10.24 4.20 0.36
C GLN A 78 8.84 4.66 0.81
N SER A 79 7.79 4.28 0.07
CA SER A 79 6.41 4.58 0.45
C SER A 79 6.02 3.88 1.75
N LEU A 80 6.35 2.60 1.90
CA LEU A 80 6.06 1.85 3.13
C LEU A 80 6.84 2.38 4.33
N ASP A 81 8.06 2.86 4.15
CA ASP A 81 8.83 3.53 5.21
C ASP A 81 8.16 4.83 5.66
N ARG A 82 7.63 5.63 4.72
CA ARG A 82 6.83 6.82 5.05
C ARG A 82 5.55 6.45 5.80
N LEU A 83 4.87 5.37 5.41
CA LEU A 83 3.70 4.86 6.12
C LEU A 83 4.05 4.41 7.55
N LYS A 84 5.18 3.72 7.73
CA LYS A 84 5.67 3.33 9.06
C LYS A 84 5.96 4.55 9.93
N ALA A 85 6.63 5.57 9.38
CA ALA A 85 6.90 6.81 10.09
C ALA A 85 5.61 7.53 10.51
N LEU A 86 4.62 7.58 9.61
CA LEU A 86 3.28 8.09 9.90
C LEU A 86 2.60 7.36 11.06
N GLN A 87 2.60 6.03 11.03
CA GLN A 87 1.99 5.20 12.07
C GLN A 87 2.66 5.43 13.43
N MET A 88 3.99 5.59 13.45
CA MET A 88 4.74 5.95 14.66
C MET A 88 4.33 7.33 15.18
N ALA A 89 4.24 8.34 14.30
CA ALA A 89 3.80 9.67 14.68
C ALA A 89 2.35 9.66 15.22
N GLN A 90 1.45 8.94 14.55
CA GLN A 90 0.05 8.82 14.98
C GLN A 90 -0.10 8.08 16.31
N SER A 91 0.73 7.08 16.60
CA SER A 91 0.68 6.37 17.89
C SER A 91 0.94 7.25 19.11
N SER A 92 1.56 8.43 18.91
CA SER A 92 1.79 9.40 19.99
C SER A 92 0.53 10.21 20.35
N THR A 93 -0.41 10.36 19.42
CA THR A 93 -1.61 11.21 19.58
C THR A 93 -2.91 10.43 19.53
N GLN A 94 -2.91 9.24 18.91
CA GLN A 94 -4.06 8.38 18.72
C GLN A 94 -3.73 6.94 19.11
N ARG A 95 -4.75 6.21 19.58
CA ARG A 95 -4.63 4.78 19.83
C ARG A 95 -4.57 4.02 18.50
N VAL A 96 -3.36 3.64 18.10
CA VAL A 96 -3.05 2.73 16.98
C VAL A 96 -2.75 1.35 17.56
N SER A 97 -3.33 0.30 17.00
CA SER A 97 -3.10 -1.07 17.49
C SER A 97 -1.77 -1.62 16.97
N LEU A 98 -1.13 -2.55 17.70
CA LEU A 98 0.10 -3.22 17.23
C LEU A 98 -0.13 -4.03 15.95
N ALA A 99 -1.37 -4.42 15.65
CA ALA A 99 -1.73 -5.09 14.40
C ALA A 99 -1.84 -4.11 13.22
N GLU A 100 -1.98 -2.81 13.50
CA GLU A 100 -2.03 -1.73 12.50
C GLU A 100 -0.64 -1.18 12.13
N MET A 101 0.37 -1.45 12.96
CA MET A 101 1.71 -0.90 12.78
C MET A 101 2.60 -1.86 11.99
N ILE A 102 3.29 -1.33 10.98
CA ILE A 102 4.33 -2.04 10.23
C ILE A 102 5.56 -2.20 11.12
N GLU A 103 6.04 -3.44 11.27
CA GLU A 103 7.35 -3.71 11.84
C GLU A 103 8.41 -3.75 10.75
N VAL A 104 8.20 -4.59 9.72
CA VAL A 104 9.17 -4.79 8.64
C VAL A 104 8.47 -5.17 7.32
N VAL A 105 9.04 -4.70 6.21
CA VAL A 105 8.72 -5.18 4.86
C VAL A 105 9.56 -6.44 4.62
N ALA A 106 8.92 -7.59 4.53
CA ALA A 106 9.59 -8.89 4.43
C ALA A 106 10.08 -9.18 3.00
N SER A 107 9.24 -8.94 2.00
CA SER A 107 9.62 -9.04 0.59
C SER A 107 8.77 -8.12 -0.28
N ILE A 108 9.34 -7.74 -1.42
CA ILE A 108 8.63 -7.12 -2.54
C ILE A 108 9.10 -7.88 -3.78
N ASP A 109 8.19 -8.63 -4.38
CA ASP A 109 8.43 -9.45 -5.55
C ASP A 109 7.66 -8.85 -6.72
N VAL A 110 8.35 -8.70 -7.84
CA VAL A 110 7.83 -8.06 -9.06
C VAL A 110 8.08 -9.03 -10.18
N GLU A 111 7.02 -9.42 -10.87
CA GLU A 111 7.09 -10.37 -11.96
C GLU A 111 6.26 -9.85 -13.14
N ARG A 112 6.83 -9.86 -14.34
CA ARG A 112 6.09 -9.58 -15.57
C ARG A 112 5.23 -10.78 -15.93
N ASP A 113 3.98 -10.52 -16.30
CA ASP A 113 3.05 -11.57 -16.69
C ASP A 113 3.48 -12.23 -18.01
N ILE A 114 3.37 -13.56 -18.05
CA ILE A 114 3.82 -14.37 -19.18
C ILE A 114 2.86 -14.26 -20.38
N ASP A 115 1.57 -14.06 -20.10
CA ASP A 115 0.52 -13.99 -21.13
C ASP A 115 0.37 -12.56 -21.67
N ASP A 116 0.55 -11.54 -20.82
CA ASP A 116 0.55 -10.14 -21.22
C ASP A 116 1.77 -9.39 -20.66
N GLY A 117 2.79 -9.24 -21.49
CA GLY A 117 4.03 -8.54 -21.13
C GLY A 117 3.84 -7.07 -20.72
N ARG A 118 2.65 -6.48 -20.78
CA ARG A 118 2.36 -5.14 -20.22
C ARG A 118 1.92 -5.18 -18.76
N LYS A 119 1.64 -6.37 -18.23
CA LYS A 119 1.19 -6.54 -16.86
C LYS A 119 2.36 -6.87 -15.95
N LEU A 120 2.35 -6.26 -14.77
CA LEU A 120 3.30 -6.54 -13.70
C LEU A 120 2.52 -7.00 -12.48
N ASN A 121 2.84 -8.18 -11.99
CA ASN A 121 2.32 -8.75 -10.77
C ASN A 121 3.29 -8.39 -9.64
N ILE A 122 2.76 -7.72 -8.61
CA ILE A 122 3.56 -7.26 -7.48
C ILE A 122 3.01 -7.90 -6.21
N LEU A 123 3.85 -8.71 -5.55
CA LEU A 123 3.57 -9.31 -4.26
C LEU A 123 4.34 -8.56 -3.18
N VAL A 124 3.61 -7.97 -2.24
CA VAL A 124 4.17 -7.28 -1.08
C VAL A 124 3.88 -8.07 0.18
N THR A 125 4.94 -8.48 0.88
CA THR A 125 4.84 -9.17 2.16
C THR A 125 5.29 -8.27 3.30
N ILE A 126 4.43 -8.06 4.29
CA ILE A 126 4.69 -7.20 5.44
C ILE A 126 4.42 -7.96 6.73
N LEU A 127 5.23 -7.68 7.76
CA LEU A 127 4.98 -8.12 9.12
C LEU A 127 4.55 -6.93 9.97
N SER A 128 3.43 -7.06 10.65
CA SER A 128 2.98 -6.10 11.66
C SER A 128 3.78 -6.24 12.97
N LYS A 129 3.69 -5.26 13.87
CA LYS A 129 4.29 -5.34 15.21
C LYS A 129 3.75 -6.48 16.08
N ARG A 130 2.56 -6.99 15.75
CA ARG A 130 2.01 -8.21 16.36
C ARG A 130 2.54 -9.50 15.72
N LEU A 131 3.48 -9.40 14.77
CA LEU A 131 3.98 -10.51 13.96
C LEU A 131 2.91 -11.19 13.09
N ALA A 132 1.78 -10.52 12.86
CA ALA A 132 0.82 -10.98 11.85
C ALA A 132 1.37 -10.65 10.46
N LYS A 133 1.35 -11.65 9.58
CA LYS A 133 1.75 -11.54 8.18
C LYS A 133 0.62 -10.97 7.34
N LEU A 134 0.95 -9.98 6.51
CA LEU A 134 0.09 -9.43 5.47
C LEU A 134 0.75 -9.70 4.12
N GLU A 135 0.02 -10.32 3.21
CA GLU A 135 0.46 -10.58 1.83
C GLU A 135 -0.57 -9.98 0.89
N GLU A 136 -0.13 -9.04 0.05
CA GLU A 136 -0.98 -8.40 -0.93
C GLU A 136 -0.37 -8.55 -2.33
N LEU A 137 -1.17 -9.12 -3.23
CA LEU A 137 -0.87 -9.23 -4.65
C LEU A 137 -1.73 -8.22 -5.40
N PHE A 138 -1.10 -7.38 -6.21
CA PHE A 138 -1.81 -6.50 -7.13
C PHE A 138 -1.13 -6.47 -8.49
N THR A 139 -1.93 -6.25 -9.53
CA THR A 139 -1.47 -6.21 -10.91
C THR A 139 -1.52 -4.78 -11.42
N LEU A 140 -0.41 -4.32 -11.99
CA LEU A 140 -0.34 -3.08 -12.75
C LEU A 140 -0.45 -3.39 -14.23
N ILE A 141 -1.09 -2.50 -14.98
CA ILE A 141 -1.18 -2.58 -16.43
C ILE A 141 -0.52 -1.31 -16.97
N SER A 142 0.59 -1.45 -17.69
CA SER A 142 1.30 -0.34 -18.36
C SER A 142 0.79 -0.09 -19.77
#